data_AF-A0A1M5HBE6-F1
#
_entry.id   AF-A0A1M5HBE6-F1
#
_cell.length_a   1.000
_cell.length_b   1.000
_cell.length_c   1.000
_cell.angle_alpha   90.00
_cell.angle_beta   90.00
_cell.angle_gamma   90.00
#
_symmetry.space_group_name_H-M   'P 1'
#
loop_
_entity.id
_entity.type
_entity.pdbx_description
1 polymer ?
#
loop_
_entity_poly.entity_id
_entity_poly.type
_entity_poly.pdbx_seq_one_letter_code
_entity_poly.pdbx_strand_id
1 'polypeptide(L)' 'MLSKEYLETARTILRAAQTMTDQRVASQLRALAEDYERRAEKAAHADAAKALARSAARESKRRVEEWDREMEV' A
#
# COMPACT_ATOMS: atom_id res chain seq x y z
N MET A 1 0.76 -1.62 -6.08
CA MET A 1 0.32 -0.90 -4.87
C MET A 1 1.57 -0.36 -4.23
N LEU A 2 1.59 0.93 -3.88
CA LEU A 2 2.81 1.59 -3.39
C LEU A 2 3.29 0.95 -2.08
N SER A 3 2.36 0.43 -1.28
CA SER A 3 2.65 -0.36 -0.07
C SER A 3 3.54 -1.58 -0.33
N LYS A 4 3.32 -2.27 -1.45
CA LYS A 4 4.08 -3.47 -1.82
C LYS A 4 5.54 -3.14 -2.13
N GLU A 5 5.78 -2.08 -2.88
CA GLU A 5 7.12 -1.63 -3.27
C GLU A 5 7.96 -1.24 -2.04
N TYR A 6 7.34 -0.54 -1.07
CA TYR A 6 8.01 -0.22 0.19
C TYR A 6 8.35 -1.47 1.01
N LEU A 7 7.45 -2.45 1.06
CA LEU A 7 7.70 -3.70 1.79
C LEU A 7 8.80 -4.55 1.14
N GLU A 8 8.83 -4.65 -0.19
CA GLU A 8 9.91 -5.35 -0.91
C GLU A 8 11.27 -4.67 -0.71
N THR A 9 11.28 -3.34 -0.65
CA THR A 9 12.50 -2.58 -0.34
C THR A 9 12.96 -2.84 1.09
N ALA A 10 12.05 -2.80 2.08
CA ALA A 10 12.38 -3.13 3.47
C ALA A 10 13.00 -4.52 3.61
N ARG A 11 12.41 -5.53 2.95
CA ARG A 11 12.93 -6.91 2.94
C ARG A 11 14.33 -7.00 2.34
N THR A 12 14.58 -6.27 1.25
CA THR A 12 15.90 -6.22 0.61
C THR A 12 16.94 -5.61 1.56
N ILE A 13 16.60 -4.51 2.22
CA ILE A 13 17.48 -3.84 3.20
C ILE A 13 17.75 -4.75 4.40
N LEU A 14 16.73 -5.45 4.91
CA LEU A 14 16.89 -6.38 6.03
C LEU A 14 17.82 -7.54 5.67
N ARG A 15 17.71 -8.09 4.46
CA ARG A 15 18.65 -9.11 3.97
C ARG A 15 20.08 -8.59 3.92
N ALA A 16 20.29 -7.37 3.42
CA ALA A 16 21.59 -6.73 3.41
C ALA A 16 22.14 -6.53 4.84
N ALA A 17 21.28 -6.16 5.79
CA ALA A 17 21.64 -6.02 7.20
C ALA A 17 22.07 -7.35 7.83
N GLN A 18 21.44 -8.47 7.45
CA GLN A 18 21.74 -9.80 7.96
C GLN A 18 23.11 -10.31 7.50
N THR A 19 23.54 -9.93 6.29
CA THR A 19 24.86 -10.31 5.74
C THR A 19 25.98 -9.34 6.14
N MET A 20 25.66 -8.25 6.85
CA MET A 20 26.61 -7.20 7.16
C MET A 20 27.45 -7.53 8.40
N THR A 21 28.77 -7.51 8.25
CA THR A 21 29.70 -7.79 9.34
C THR A 21 29.88 -6.59 10.28
N ASP A 22 29.82 -5.38 9.74
CA ASP A 22 29.86 -4.16 10.56
C ASP A 22 28.53 -3.98 11.30
N GLN A 23 28.59 -4.06 12.63
CA GLN A 23 27.41 -3.96 13.49
C GLN A 23 26.74 -2.59 13.46
N ARG A 24 27.50 -1.51 13.25
CA ARG A 24 26.95 -0.16 13.14
C ARG A 24 26.17 -0.02 11.84
N VAL A 25 26.75 -0.49 10.73
CA VAL A 25 26.06 -0.50 9.43
C VAL A 25 24.84 -1.42 9.47
N ALA A 26 24.95 -2.61 10.06
CA ALA A 26 23.82 -3.53 10.24
C ALA A 26 22.68 -2.87 11.02
N SER A 27 22.99 -2.13 12.09
CA SER A 27 21.99 -1.41 12.89
C SER A 27 21.32 -0.28 12.11
N GLN A 28 22.08 0.48 11.31
CA GLN A 28 21.53 1.51 10.44
C GLN A 28 20.61 0.94 9.36
N LEU A 29 21.00 -0.18 8.75
CA LEU A 29 20.17 -0.86 7.76
C LEU A 29 18.87 -1.39 8.39
N ARG A 30 18.91 -1.93 9.61
CA ARG A 30 17.68 -2.34 10.33
C ARG A 30 16.75 -1.15 10.57
N ALA A 31 17.27 -0.04 11.08
CA ALA A 31 16.47 1.16 11.31
C ALA A 31 15.84 1.70 10.01
N LEU A 32 16.58 1.60 8.89
CA LEU A 32 16.06 1.97 7.58
C LEU A 32 14.97 1.00 7.10
N ALA A 33 15.13 -0.31 7.29
CA ALA A 33 14.11 -1.29 6.95
C ALA A 33 12.81 -1.05 7.72
N GLU A 34 12.89 -0.79 9.03
CA GLU A 34 11.75 -0.43 9.87
C GLU A 34 11.04 0.85 9.40
N ASP A 35 11.80 1.85 8.93
CA ASP A 35 11.20 3.05 8.35
C ASP A 35 10.40 2.76 7.08
N TYR A 36 10.93 1.89 6.23
CA TYR A 36 10.24 1.46 5.02
C TYR A 36 8.99 0.62 5.33
N GLU A 37 9.00 -0.21 6.38
CA GLU A 37 7.80 -0.93 6.84
C GLU A 37 6.70 0.04 7.29
N ARG A 38 7.05 1.07 8.07
CA ARG A 38 6.08 2.12 8.47
C ARG A 38 5.52 2.89 7.26
N ARG A 39 6.33 3.12 6.22
CA ARG A 39 5.86 3.74 4.97
C ARG A 39 4.95 2.80 4.18
N ALA A 40 5.25 1.51 4.17
CA ALA A 40 4.42 0.50 3.53
C ALA A 40 3.03 0.44 4.14
N GLU A 41 2.94 0.48 5.48
CA GLU A 41 1.67 0.50 6.21
C GLU A 41 0.83 1.75 5.86
N LYS A 42 1.44 2.95 5.93
CA LYS A 42 0.77 4.20 5.53
C LYS A 42 0.27 4.15 4.10
N ALA A 43 1.09 3.65 3.18
CA ALA A 43 0.71 3.49 1.78
C ALA A 43 -0.41 2.45 1.61
N ALA A 44 -0.45 1.40 2.44
CA ALA A 44 -1.50 0.38 2.38
C ALA A 44 -2.85 0.97 2.78
N HIS A 45 -2.88 1.81 3.81
CA HIS A 45 -4.09 2.55 4.19
C HIS A 45 -4.57 3.48 3.06
N ALA A 46 -3.66 4.22 2.43
CA ALA A 46 -4.00 5.10 1.32
C ALA A 46 -4.51 4.31 0.10
N ASP A 47 -3.86 3.20 -0.25
CA ASP A 47 -4.26 2.33 -1.35
C ASP A 47 -5.63 1.69 -1.08
N ALA A 48 -5.91 1.28 0.17
CA ALA A 48 -7.20 0.74 0.59
C ALA A 48 -8.31 1.81 0.52
N ALA A 49 -8.06 3.02 1.02
CA ALA A 49 -9.00 4.14 0.91
C ALA A 49 -9.34 4.46 -0.55
N LYS A 50 -8.33 4.45 -1.43
CA LYS A 50 -8.52 4.66 -2.86
C LYS A 50 -9.32 3.53 -3.52
N ALA A 51 -9.12 2.29 -3.10
CA ALA A 51 -9.90 1.14 -3.58
C ALA A 51 -11.38 1.26 -3.15
N LEU A 52 -11.62 1.63 -1.89
CA LEU A 52 -12.97 1.87 -1.37
C LEU A 52 -13.69 2.99 -2.12
N ALA A 53 -13.03 4.14 -2.34
CA ALA A 53 -13.60 5.25 -3.09
C ALA A 53 -13.98 4.84 -4.53
N ARG A 54 -13.14 4.02 -5.20
CA ARG A 54 -13.45 3.48 -6.53
C ARG A 54 -14.63 2.52 -6.50
N SER A 55 -14.77 1.71 -5.46
CA SER A 55 -15.91 0.81 -5.29
C SER A 55 -17.21 1.59 -5.14
N ALA A 56 -17.23 2.58 -4.23
CA ALA A 56 -18.38 3.44 -4.00
C ALA A 56 -18.80 4.19 -5.28
N ALA A 57 -17.84 4.75 -6.04
CA ALA A 57 -18.14 5.42 -7.30
C ALA A 57 -18.77 4.48 -8.34
N ARG A 58 -18.31 3.23 -8.41
CA ARG A 58 -18.90 2.21 -9.30
C ARG A 58 -20.31 1.83 -8.89
N GLU A 59 -20.56 1.71 -7.59
CA GLU A 59 -21.90 1.42 -7.05
C GLU A 59 -22.87 2.57 -7.33
N SER A 60 -22.47 3.81 -7.06
CA SER A 60 -23.28 4.99 -7.38
C SER A 60 -23.59 5.07 -8.86
N LYS A 61 -22.61 4.80 -9.74
CA LYS A 61 -22.83 4.77 -11.18
C LYS A 61 -23.86 3.70 -11.59
N ARG A 62 -23.73 2.47 -11.07
CA ARG A 62 -24.70 1.40 -11.34
C ARG A 62 -26.10 1.77 -10.88
N ARG A 63 -26.21 2.39 -9.71
CA ARG A 63 -27.49 2.84 -9.17
C ARG A 63 -28.11 3.88 -10.10
N VAL A 64 -27.36 4.88 -10.55
CA VAL A 64 -27.87 5.85 -11.54
C VAL A 64 -28.35 5.16 -12.82
N GLU A 65 -27.55 4.23 -13.37
CA GLU A 65 -27.90 3.47 -14.59
C GLU A 65 -29.12 2.53 -14.42
N GLU A 66 -29.41 2.10 -13.19
CA GLU A 66 -30.59 1.28 -12.86
C GLU A 66 -31.84 2.15 -12.79
N TRP A 67 -31.76 3.31 -12.12
CA TRP A 67 -32.87 4.26 -12.02
C TRP A 67 -33.24 4.86 -13.37
N ASP A 68 -32.27 5.18 -14.22
CA ASP A 68 -32.53 5.65 -15.58
C ASP A 68 -33.30 4.60 -16.40
N ARG A 69 -32.96 3.31 -16.23
CA ARG A 69 -33.65 2.20 -16.91
C ARG A 69 -35.07 1.98 -16.39
N GLU A 70 -35.31 2.15 -15.09
CA GLU A 70 -36.65 2.02 -14.49
C GLU A 70 -37.57 3.17 -14.89
N MET A 71 -37.03 4.38 -15.11
CA MET A 71 -37.80 5.57 -15.50
C MET A 71 -38.12 5.64 -16.99
N GLU A 72 -37.51 4.79 -17.81
CA GLU A 72 -37.71 4.70 -19.27
C GLU A 72 -38.80 3.67 -19.66
N VAL A 73 -39.42 2.99 -18.69
CA VAL A 73 -40.49 1.97 -18.85
C VAL A 73 -41.84 2.55 -18.40
#